data_AF-A0A1Q5FV48-F1
#
_entry.id   AF-A0A1Q5FV48-F1
#
_cell.length_a   1.000
_cell.length_b   1.000
_cell.length_c   1.000
_cell.angle_alpha   90.00
_cell.angle_beta   90.00
_cell.angle_gamma   90.00
#
_symmetry.space_group_name_H-M   'P 1'
#
loop_
_entity.id
_entity.type
_entity.pdbx_description
1 polymer ?
#
loop_
_entity_poly.entity_id
_entity_poly.type
_entity_poly.pdbx_seq_one_letter_code
_entity_poly.pdbx_strand_id
1 'polypeptide(L)'
;MITCVVRYTIDPKKIAAFERFGTRWMELVQAHGGTHHGYFLPAEGASDEALALFSFPSLAAYEEYRHLFGRDPEFIAADRIRDESGCVLRYERTFMRPLLPGDLAGADAVPGPTPGEPRPGTP
;
A
#
# COMPACT_ATOMS: atom_id res chain seq x y z
N MET A 1 -5.97 -10.45 0.36
CA MET A 1 -5.35 -9.11 0.28
C MET A 1 -4.01 -9.13 1.01
N ILE A 2 -2.98 -8.54 0.41
CA ILE A 2 -1.65 -8.35 1.00
C ILE A 2 -1.29 -6.87 0.97
N THR A 3 -0.47 -6.41 1.90
CA THR A 3 0.07 -5.06 1.92
C THR A 3 1.58 -5.14 1.78
N CYS A 4 2.11 -4.51 0.74
CA CYS A 4 3.54 -4.25 0.64
C CYS A 4 3.85 -3.02 1.48
N VAL A 5 4.75 -3.20 2.44
CA VAL A 5 5.31 -2.13 3.26
C VAL A 5 6.73 -1.92 2.78
N VAL A 6 7.00 -0.72 2.28
CA VAL A 6 8.33 -0.32 1.85
C VAL A 6 8.87 0.70 2.83
N ARG A 7 9.95 0.34 3.54
CA ARG A 7 10.70 1.26 4.38
C ARG A 7 11.83 1.85 3.57
N TYR A 8 11.91 3.16 3.55
CA TYR A 8 12.95 3.92 2.87
C TYR A 8 13.78 4.66 3.92
N THR A 9 15.10 4.60 3.76
CA THR A 9 16.01 5.61 4.30
C THR A 9 16.24 6.62 3.19
N ILE A 10 15.88 7.87 3.41
CA ILE A 10 15.93 8.97 2.43
C ILE A 10 16.92 10.04 2.85
N ASP A 11 17.43 10.81 1.88
CA ASP A 11 18.22 11.99 2.19
C ASP A 11 17.29 13.12 2.67
N PRO A 12 17.43 13.62 3.91
CA PRO A 12 16.57 14.66 4.47
C PRO A 12 16.64 15.98 3.68
N LYS A 13 17.70 16.21 2.90
CA LYS A 13 17.83 17.40 2.05
C LYS A 13 17.10 17.26 0.71
N LYS A 14 16.62 16.07 0.38
CA LYS A 14 16.00 15.74 -0.92
C LYS A 14 14.57 15.26 -0.80
N ILE A 15 13.88 15.64 0.27
CA ILE A 15 12.48 15.28 0.52
C ILE A 15 11.57 15.66 -0.66
N ALA A 16 11.72 16.86 -1.23
CA ALA A 16 10.92 17.28 -2.38
C ALA A 16 11.10 16.37 -3.62
N ALA A 17 12.30 15.81 -3.82
CA ALA A 17 12.53 14.82 -4.88
C ALA A 17 11.88 13.48 -4.56
N PHE A 18 11.88 13.09 -3.28
CA PHE A 18 11.18 11.90 -2.80
C PHE A 18 9.66 12.02 -2.92
N GLU A 19 9.07 13.19 -2.66
CA GLU A 19 7.64 13.44 -2.86
C GLU A 19 7.23 13.30 -4.33
N ARG A 20 8.04 13.83 -5.25
CA ARG A 20 7.83 13.64 -6.69
C ARG A 20 7.89 12.17 -7.09
N PHE A 21 8.87 11.44 -6.56
CA PHE A 21 8.98 10.00 -6.75
C PHE A 21 7.73 9.29 -6.22
N GLY A 22 7.34 9.54 -4.97
CA GLY A 22 6.19 8.91 -4.33
C GLY A 22 4.88 9.20 -5.07
N THR A 23 4.68 10.43 -5.55
CA THR A 23 3.50 10.80 -6.34
C THR A 23 3.37 9.96 -7.60
N ARG A 24 4.46 9.73 -8.33
CA ARG A 24 4.45 8.85 -9.52
C ARG A 24 4.13 7.41 -9.17
N TRP A 25 4.67 6.89 -8.08
CA TRP A 25 4.35 5.54 -7.63
C TRP A 25 2.90 5.39 -7.19
N MET A 26 2.30 6.42 -6.57
CA MET A 26 0.88 6.40 -6.23
C MET A 26 0.00 6.27 -7.48
N GLU A 27 0.29 7.03 -8.53
CA GLU A 27 -0.40 6.96 -9.83
C GLU A 27 -0.27 5.56 -10.44
N LEU A 28 0.95 5.02 -10.49
CA LEU A 28 1.23 3.71 -11.08
C LEU A 28 0.55 2.56 -10.34
N VAL A 29 0.57 2.57 -9.01
CA VAL A 29 -0.09 1.53 -8.20
C VAL A 29 -1.60 1.56 -8.43
N GLN A 30 -2.22 2.74 -8.45
CA GLN A 30 -3.65 2.88 -8.71
C GLN A 30 -4.03 2.41 -10.12
N ALA A 31 -3.23 2.78 -11.13
CA ALA A 31 -3.47 2.39 -12.52
C ALA A 31 -3.44 0.86 -12.73
N HIS A 32 -2.64 0.15 -11.93
CA HIS A 32 -2.44 -1.30 -12.03
C HIS A 32 -3.26 -2.11 -11.01
N GLY A 33 -4.35 -1.54 -10.49
CA GLY A 33 -5.31 -2.25 -9.64
C GLY A 33 -4.83 -2.48 -8.19
N GLY A 34 -3.79 -1.76 -7.76
CA GLY A 34 -3.38 -1.70 -6.37
C GLY A 34 -4.02 -0.50 -5.66
N THR A 35 -4.18 -0.61 -4.33
CA THR A 35 -4.62 0.50 -3.48
C THR A 35 -3.42 1.09 -2.77
N HIS A 36 -3.06 2.34 -3.07
CA HIS A 36 -2.00 3.02 -2.35
C HIS A 36 -2.56 3.67 -1.07
N HIS A 37 -1.98 3.36 0.09
CA HIS A 37 -2.41 3.90 1.40
C HIS A 37 -1.72 5.20 1.78
N GLY A 38 -0.60 5.51 1.11
CA GLY A 38 0.11 6.77 1.26
C GLY A 38 1.61 6.58 1.44
N TYR A 39 2.32 7.68 1.22
CA TYR A 39 3.70 7.83 1.64
C TYR A 39 3.69 8.59 2.97
N PHE A 40 4.32 8.01 3.99
CA PHE A 40 4.48 8.60 5.31
C PHE A 40 5.91 9.11 5.38
N LEU A 41 6.05 10.43 5.37
CA LEU A 41 7.33 11.11 5.36
C LEU A 41 7.77 11.50 6.79
N PRO A 42 9.06 11.80 6.99
CA PRO A 42 9.56 12.36 8.24
C PRO A 42 8.77 13.60 8.66
N ALA A 43 8.29 13.62 9.90
CA ALA A 43 7.67 14.78 10.52
C ALA A 43 8.25 15.02 11.92
N GLU A 44 8.06 14.06 12.82
CA GLU A 44 8.64 14.06 14.17
C GLU A 44 9.32 12.70 14.42
N GLY A 45 10.57 12.72 14.90
CA GLY A 45 11.40 11.52 15.06
C GLY A 45 12.54 11.45 14.04
N ALA A 46 12.69 10.31 13.37
CA ALA A 46 13.75 10.10 12.38
C ALA A 46 13.53 11.00 11.15
N SER A 47 14.50 11.88 10.86
CA SER A 47 14.44 12.83 9.74
C SER A 47 14.64 12.18 8.37
N ASP A 48 15.05 10.92 8.34
CA ASP A 48 15.49 10.18 7.17
C ASP A 48 14.66 8.90 6.93
N GLU A 49 13.63 8.62 7.74
CA GLU A 49 12.76 7.45 7.52
C GLU A 49 11.45 7.82 6.83
N ALA A 50 11.17 7.15 5.72
CA ALA A 50 9.88 7.22 5.05
C ALA A 50 9.29 5.83 4.83
N LEU A 51 7.97 5.73 4.80
CA LEU A 51 7.24 4.48 4.55
C LEU A 51 6.29 4.66 3.38
N ALA A 52 6.19 3.64 2.51
CA ALA A 52 5.11 3.53 1.54
C ALA A 52 4.33 2.25 1.82
N LEU A 53 3.02 2.38 1.87
CA LEU A 53 2.13 1.24 2.06
C LEU A 53 1.17 1.18 0.88
N PHE A 54 1.08 0.00 0.27
CA PHE A 54 0.10 -0.26 -0.78
C PHE A 54 -0.37 -1.72 -0.73
N SER A 55 -1.63 -1.95 -1.06
CA SER A 55 -2.24 -3.29 -1.03
C SER A 55 -2.62 -3.79 -2.40
N PHE A 56 -2.53 -5.11 -2.55
CA PHE A 56 -3.01 -5.86 -3.71
C PHE A 56 -3.95 -7.00 -3.25
N PRO A 57 -4.87 -7.47 -4.11
CA PRO A 57 -5.77 -8.57 -3.77
C PRO A 57 -5.04 -9.86 -3.37
N SER A 58 -3.91 -10.17 -4.00
CA SER A 58 -3.09 -11.37 -3.75
C SER A 58 -1.62 -11.14 -4.10
N LEU A 59 -0.74 -12.07 -3.72
CA LEU A 59 0.67 -12.04 -4.12
C LEU A 59 0.83 -12.18 -5.64
N ALA A 60 0.00 -13.00 -6.28
CA ALA A 60 0.00 -13.13 -7.74
C ALA A 60 -0.32 -11.80 -8.45
N ALA A 61 -1.33 -11.05 -7.96
CA ALA A 61 -1.63 -9.72 -8.52
C ALA A 61 -0.46 -8.73 -8.36
N TYR A 62 0.27 -8.82 -7.24
CA TYR A 62 1.49 -8.05 -7.03
C TYR A 62 2.64 -8.49 -7.95
N GLU A 63 2.79 -9.78 -8.23
CA GLU A 63 3.82 -10.31 -9.14
C GLU A 63 3.59 -9.83 -10.58
N GLU A 64 2.35 -9.83 -11.06
CA GLU A 64 1.97 -9.24 -12.35
C GLU A 64 2.35 -7.76 -12.44
N TYR A 65 2.01 -6.99 -11.40
CA TYR A 65 2.45 -5.59 -11.29
C TYR A 65 3.99 -5.45 -11.30
N ARG A 66 4.68 -6.36 -10.61
CA ARG A 66 6.15 -6.36 -10.55
C ARG A 66 6.80 -6.70 -11.90
N HIS A 67 6.13 -7.46 -12.76
CA HIS A 67 6.65 -7.77 -14.09
C HIS A 67 6.81 -6.54 -14.99
N LEU A 68 6.15 -5.43 -14.66
CA LEU A 68 6.26 -4.16 -15.37
C LEU A 68 7.50 -3.36 -14.99
N PHE A 69 8.11 -3.67 -13.84
CA PHE A 69 9.30 -2.95 -13.35
C PHE A 69 10.45 -3.12 -14.36
N GLY A 70 11.01 -2.00 -14.81
CA GLY A 70 12.10 -1.98 -15.78
C GLY A 70 11.69 -2.36 -17.21
N ARG A 71 10.40 -2.59 -17.48
CA ARG A 71 9.86 -2.83 -18.83
C ARG A 71 8.96 -1.70 -19.29
N ASP A 72 8.09 -1.25 -18.40
CA ASP A 72 7.16 -0.18 -18.70
C ASP A 72 7.87 1.18 -18.63
N PRO A 73 7.71 2.05 -19.66
CA PRO A 73 8.34 3.35 -19.71
C PRO A 73 8.01 4.25 -18.51
N GLU A 74 6.81 4.16 -17.94
CA GLU A 74 6.39 4.99 -16.81
C GLU A 74 7.07 4.54 -15.51
N PHE A 75 7.25 3.23 -15.31
CA PHE A 75 8.00 2.68 -14.18
C PHE A 75 9.48 3.03 -14.27
N ILE A 76 10.07 2.94 -15.47
CA ILE A 76 11.46 3.35 -15.72
C ILE A 76 11.61 4.85 -15.43
N ALA A 77 10.67 5.68 -15.85
CA ALA A 77 10.69 7.11 -15.56
C ALA A 77 10.58 7.41 -14.06
N ALA A 78 9.75 6.66 -13.32
CA ALA A 78 9.64 6.79 -11.87
C ALA A 78 10.94 6.37 -11.15
N ASP A 79 11.54 5.25 -11.52
CA ASP A 79 12.84 4.80 -10.98
C ASP A 79 13.96 5.81 -11.29
N ARG A 80 13.93 6.42 -12.48
CA ARG A 80 14.91 7.44 -12.89
C ARG A 80 14.89 8.67 -11.97
N ILE A 81 13.72 9.07 -11.45
CA ILE A 81 13.64 10.18 -10.47
C ILE A 81 14.48 9.84 -9.23
N ARG A 82 14.39 8.61 -8.73
CA ARG A 82 15.17 8.15 -7.58
C ARG A 82 16.66 8.13 -7.92
N ASP A 83 17.03 7.56 -9.05
CA ASP A 83 18.43 7.34 -9.42
C ASP A 83 19.15 8.66 -9.73
N GLU A 84 18.51 9.60 -10.41
CA GLU A 84 19.08 10.93 -10.70
C GLU A 84 19.15 11.82 -9.46
N SER A 85 18.13 11.79 -8.60
CA SER A 85 18.13 12.63 -7.41
C SER A 85 19.00 12.04 -6.30
N GLY A 86 19.14 10.71 -6.23
CA GLY A 86 19.74 10.02 -5.09
C GLY A 86 18.98 10.31 -3.80
N CYS A 87 17.64 10.43 -3.87
CA CYS A 87 16.80 10.75 -2.72
C CYS A 87 16.61 9.54 -1.78
N VAL A 88 16.74 8.31 -2.29
CA VAL A 88 16.63 7.07 -1.50
C VAL A 88 18.03 6.47 -1.33
N LEU A 89 18.43 6.29 -0.07
CA LEU A 89 19.72 5.70 0.32
C LEU A 89 19.62 4.19 0.52
N ARG A 90 18.52 3.74 1.14
CA ARG A 90 18.23 2.32 1.37
C ARG A 90 16.73 2.12 1.25
N TYR A 91 16.33 0.95 0.80
CA TYR A 91 14.94 0.53 0.93
C TYR A 91 14.83 -0.95 1.28
N GLU A 92 13.79 -1.28 2.04
CA GLU A 92 13.44 -2.64 2.42
C GLU A 92 11.96 -2.86 2.12
N ARG A 93 11.63 -4.02 1.55
CA ARG A 93 10.26 -4.39 1.21
C ARG A 93 9.84 -5.60 2.02
N THR A 94 8.67 -5.51 2.63
CA THR A 94 8.06 -6.58 3.41
C THR A 94 6.59 -6.72 3.03
N PHE A 95 6.08 -7.95 3.04
CA PHE A 95 4.66 -8.22 2.82
C PHE A 95 3.99 -8.54 4.13
N MET A 96 2.89 -7.86 4.41
CA MET A 96 2.12 -8.02 5.64
C MET A 96 0.65 -8.29 5.30
N ARG A 97 -0.02 -9.03 6.18
CA ARG A 97 -1.47 -9.16 6.13
C ARG A 97 -2.09 -7.92 6.79
N PRO A 98 -2.85 -7.08 6.07
CA PRO A 98 -3.47 -5.92 6.67
C PRO A 98 -4.66 -6.32 7.56
N LEU A 99 -4.96 -5.46 8.53
CA LEU A 99 -6.22 -5.39 9.24
C LEU A 99 -6.69 -3.94 9.12
N LEU A 100 -7.57 -3.65 8.17
CA LEU A 100 -8.05 -2.30 7.88
C LEU A 100 -9.45 -2.10 8.46
N PRO A 101 -9.89 -0.84 8.70
CA PRO A 101 -11.23 -0.57 9.20
C PRO A 101 -12.37 -1.19 8.37
N GLY A 102 -12.18 -1.34 7.05
CA GLY A 102 -13.15 -2.02 6.18
C GLY A 102 -13.32 -3.52 6.46
N ASP A 103 -12.32 -4.15 7.08
CA ASP A 103 -12.37 -5.59 7.44
C ASP A 103 -13.19 -5.83 8.73
N LEU A 104 -13.37 -4.80 9.56
CA LEU A 104 -14.10 -4.91 10.83
C LEU A 104 -15.61 -5.07 10.61
N ALA A 105 -16.16 -4.57 9.51
CA ALA A 105 -17.58 -4.65 9.19
C ALA A 105 -18.10 -6.09 8.95
N GLY A 106 -17.20 -7.06 8.76
CA GLY A 106 -17.54 -8.48 8.57
C GLY A 106 -17.51 -9.34 9.83
N ALA A 107 -17.01 -8.82 10.96
CA ALA A 107 -16.82 -9.61 12.18
C ALA A 107 -18.03 -9.59 13.14
N ASP A 108 -18.87 -8.54 13.08
CA ASP A 108 -20.02 -8.34 13.97
C ASP A 108 -21.38 -8.61 13.31
N ALA A 109 -21.40 -9.11 12.07
CA ALA A 109 -22.63 -9.57 11.44
C ALA A 109 -23.05 -10.92 12.03
N VAL A 110 -23.53 -10.92 13.28
CA VAL A 110 -24.41 -11.99 13.76
C VAL A 110 -25.56 -12.07 12.75
N PRO A 111 -25.80 -13.20 12.07
CA PRO A 111 -26.97 -13.32 11.22
C PRO A 111 -28.19 -13.10 12.12
N GLY A 112 -28.86 -11.96 11.94
CA GLY A 112 -30.14 -11.71 12.56
C GLY A 112 -31.10 -12.86 12.22
N PRO A 113 -32.02 -13.23 13.13
CA PRO A 113 -32.88 -14.38 12.91
C PRO A 113 -33.64 -14.23 11.60
N THR A 114 -33.57 -15.27 10.77
CA THR A 114 -34.28 -15.39 9.51
C THR A 114 -35.77 -15.07 9.73
N PRO A 115 -36.41 -14.18 8.94
CA PRO A 115 -37.84 -13.94 9.07
C PRO A 115 -38.59 -15.21 8.65
N GLY A 116 -39.09 -15.99 9.60
CA GLY A 116 -39.89 -17.17 9.31
C GLY A 116 -39.77 -18.34 10.27
N GLU A 117 -38.89 -18.30 11.28
CA GLU A 117 -38.82 -19.40 12.24
C GLU A 117 -39.93 -19.27 13.31
N PRO A 118 -40.88 -20.22 13.37
CA PRO A 118 -41.94 -20.19 14.37
C PRO A 118 -41.34 -20.45 15.76
N ARG A 119 -41.59 -19.54 16.70
CA ARG A 119 -41.20 -19.72 18.10
C ARG A 119 -41.87 -20.97 18.67
N PRO A 120 -41.13 -21.90 19.29
CA PRO A 120 -41.75 -23.03 19.97
C PRO A 120 -42.37 -22.58 21.30
N GLY A 121 -43.68 -22.75 21.42
CA GLY A 121 -44.40 -22.82 22.68
C GLY A 121 -44.96 -21.51 23.22
N THR A 122 -46.30 -21.39 23.25
CA THR A 122 -47.16 -21.32 24.46
C THR A 122 -48.61 -21.06 23.99
N PRO A 123 -49.67 -21.64 24.60
CA PRO A 123 -49.73 -22.62 25.69
C PRO A 123 -50.01 -24.06 25.23
#